data_AF-A0A927MBE8-F1
#
_entry.id   AF-A0A927MBE8-F1
#
_cell.length_a   1.000
_cell.length_b   1.000
_cell.length_c   1.000
_cell.angle_alpha   90.00
_cell.angle_beta   90.00
_cell.angle_gamma   90.00
#
_symmetry.space_group_name_H-M   'P 1'
#
loop_
_entity.id
_entity.type
_entity.pdbx_description
1 polymer ?
#
loop_
_entity_poly.entity_id
_entity_poly.type
_entity_poly.pdbx_seq_one_letter_code
_entity_poly.pdbx_strand_id
1 'polypeptide(L)'
;MVGIAGNSSAASAGLRAYGITASGRQLLTFTTDDPTVNDWVRNVTGLSVDTALIGIDFRPQDGLLYGVGNYGGVYTISMPGAVLKKVSQLSVPLHGSMFGVDFNPAANRLRVISDTGQNLRHNISDGSTAGTTVVDKSLTTPPSTAAATGVTAAAYTNNDLNSDTATTLFALNTVADQVVVQSPANDGLLAPTGRLGPDAGPNAGFDIYSDLANGKTVSQTGYAVLMLTDGSATFCTVDLLTGAATVVGEFPLPVGDVAVALDMS
;
A
#
# COMPACT_ATOMS: atom_id res chain seq x y z
N MET A 1 8.48 -5.53 -52.44
CA MET A 1 7.63 -5.66 -51.25
C MET A 1 8.48 -6.25 -50.14
N VAL A 2 8.93 -5.43 -49.20
CA VAL A 2 9.63 -5.91 -48.01
C VAL A 2 8.58 -5.98 -46.91
N GLY A 3 8.27 -7.19 -46.45
CA GLY A 3 7.31 -7.42 -45.37
C GLY A 3 7.88 -6.96 -44.04
N ILE A 4 7.17 -6.06 -43.37
CA ILE A 4 7.48 -5.64 -42.01
C ILE A 4 6.84 -6.67 -41.09
N ALA A 5 7.65 -7.52 -40.47
CA ALA A 5 7.17 -8.41 -39.41
C ALA A 5 6.78 -7.52 -38.21
N GLY A 6 5.48 -7.44 -37.94
CA GLY A 6 4.98 -6.84 -36.71
C GLY A 6 5.39 -7.72 -35.55
N ASN A 7 6.34 -7.26 -34.74
CA ASN A 7 6.49 -7.78 -33.39
C ASN A 7 5.24 -7.37 -32.60
N SER A 8 4.24 -8.24 -32.56
CA SER A 8 3.25 -8.20 -31.49
C SER A 8 3.98 -8.58 -30.21
N SER A 9 4.49 -7.59 -29.49
CA SER A 9 4.82 -7.76 -28.07
C SER A 9 3.54 -8.21 -27.39
N ALA A 10 3.47 -9.47 -26.99
CA ALA A 10 2.47 -9.90 -26.02
C ALA A 10 2.61 -8.94 -24.84
N ALA A 11 1.57 -8.17 -24.55
CA ALA A 11 1.51 -7.43 -23.31
C ALA A 11 1.77 -8.44 -22.20
N SER A 12 2.73 -8.16 -21.32
CA SER A 12 2.85 -8.93 -20.08
C SER A 12 1.47 -8.97 -19.45
N ALA A 13 0.95 -10.16 -19.16
CA ALA A 13 -0.33 -10.27 -18.46
C ALA A 13 -0.25 -9.46 -17.17
N GLY A 14 -1.32 -8.73 -16.82
CA GLY A 14 -1.35 -7.94 -15.59
C GLY A 14 -1.07 -8.79 -14.36
N LEU A 15 -0.39 -8.19 -13.39
CA LEU A 15 -0.08 -8.80 -12.12
C LEU A 15 -1.37 -9.00 -11.33
N ARG A 16 -1.43 -10.06 -10.51
CA ARG A 16 -2.56 -10.27 -9.61
C ARG A 16 -2.52 -9.20 -8.51
N ALA A 17 -3.62 -8.48 -8.31
CA ALA A 17 -3.75 -7.49 -7.24
C ALA A 17 -5.08 -7.65 -6.48
N TYR A 18 -5.12 -7.01 -5.32
CA TYR A 18 -6.26 -7.02 -4.40
C TYR A 18 -6.53 -5.61 -3.94
N GLY A 19 -7.79 -5.30 -3.69
CA GLY A 19 -8.17 -3.99 -3.16
C GLY A 19 -9.29 -4.12 -2.14
N ILE A 20 -9.32 -3.19 -1.19
CA ILE A 20 -10.47 -3.01 -0.31
C ILE A 20 -11.25 -1.77 -0.74
N THR A 21 -12.57 -1.84 -0.68
CA THR A 21 -13.41 -0.64 -0.88
C THR A 21 -13.09 0.41 0.19
N ALA A 22 -13.35 1.69 -0.08
CA ALA A 22 -13.19 2.80 0.86
C ALA A 22 -13.99 2.61 2.16
N SER A 23 -15.02 1.76 2.15
CA SER A 23 -15.74 1.38 3.37
C SER A 23 -14.96 0.41 4.27
N GLY A 24 -13.93 -0.26 3.74
CA GLY A 24 -13.16 -1.31 4.41
C GLY A 24 -13.91 -2.63 4.62
N ARG A 25 -15.09 -2.80 4.01
CA ARG A 25 -15.99 -3.94 4.26
C ARG A 25 -16.07 -4.96 3.13
N GLN A 26 -15.45 -4.66 2.00
CA GLN A 26 -15.38 -5.55 0.85
C GLN A 26 -13.95 -5.61 0.34
N LEU A 27 -13.52 -6.82 0.00
CA LEU A 27 -12.26 -7.13 -0.66
C LEU A 27 -12.58 -7.60 -2.08
N LEU A 28 -11.75 -7.21 -3.04
CA LEU A 28 -11.82 -7.67 -4.42
C LEU A 28 -10.44 -8.10 -4.92
N THR A 29 -10.42 -8.80 -6.05
CA THR A 29 -9.20 -9.02 -6.83
C THR A 29 -9.40 -8.59 -8.27
N PHE A 30 -8.30 -8.23 -8.93
CA PHE A 30 -8.22 -7.79 -10.32
C PHE A 30 -6.81 -8.06 -10.85
N THR A 31 -6.56 -7.72 -12.12
CA THR A 31 -5.21 -7.70 -12.69
C THR A 31 -4.77 -6.26 -12.96
N THR A 32 -3.49 -5.95 -12.74
CA THR A 32 -2.98 -4.56 -12.80
C THR A 32 -3.03 -3.92 -14.19
N ASP A 33 -3.39 -4.66 -15.24
CA ASP A 33 -3.62 -4.19 -16.61
C ASP A 33 -5.09 -3.83 -16.89
N ASP A 34 -6.04 -4.33 -16.10
CA ASP A 34 -7.47 -4.04 -16.27
C ASP A 34 -8.20 -3.99 -14.91
N PRO A 35 -8.21 -2.83 -14.23
CA PRO A 35 -8.93 -2.64 -12.96
C PRO A 35 -10.46 -2.61 -13.14
N THR A 36 -10.96 -2.54 -14.38
CA THR A 36 -12.41 -2.44 -14.66
C THR A 36 -13.11 -3.80 -14.48
N VAL A 37 -12.35 -4.89 -14.53
CA VAL A 37 -12.82 -6.26 -14.31
C VAL A 37 -12.34 -6.73 -12.94
N ASN A 38 -13.28 -7.09 -12.06
CA ASN A 38 -12.96 -7.66 -10.75
C ASN A 38 -13.37 -9.13 -10.73
N ASP A 39 -12.41 -10.06 -10.70
CA ASP A 39 -12.68 -11.50 -10.78
C ASP A 39 -13.58 -12.01 -9.65
N TRP A 40 -13.48 -11.35 -8.49
CA TRP A 40 -14.45 -11.49 -7.43
C TRP A 40 -14.47 -10.26 -6.52
N VAL A 41 -15.61 -10.09 -5.86
CA VAL A 41 -15.83 -9.13 -4.77
C VAL A 41 -16.49 -9.90 -3.62
N ARG A 42 -15.99 -9.73 -2.40
CA ARG A 42 -16.46 -10.46 -1.20
C ARG A 42 -16.56 -9.54 -0.01
N ASN A 43 -17.59 -9.75 0.80
CA ASN A 43 -17.70 -9.09 2.09
C ASN A 43 -16.62 -9.63 3.03
N VAL A 44 -15.96 -8.72 3.74
CA VAL A 44 -15.03 -9.02 4.81
C VAL A 44 -15.79 -9.65 5.98
N THR A 45 -15.30 -10.77 6.49
CA THR A 45 -15.86 -11.47 7.65
C THR A 45 -14.75 -11.86 8.64
N GLY A 46 -15.08 -12.09 9.91
CA GLY A 46 -14.08 -12.46 10.93
C GLY A 46 -13.40 -11.28 11.65
N LEU A 47 -13.87 -10.05 11.40
CA LEU A 47 -13.53 -8.91 12.26
C LEU A 47 -14.01 -9.18 13.70
N SER A 48 -13.18 -8.83 14.67
CA SER A 48 -13.48 -9.05 16.09
C SER A 48 -14.08 -7.81 16.74
N VAL A 49 -13.24 -6.84 17.13
CA VAL A 49 -13.65 -5.53 17.67
C VAL A 49 -13.79 -4.51 16.54
N ASP A 50 -12.98 -4.68 15.50
CA ASP A 50 -12.95 -3.82 14.33
C ASP A 50 -14.27 -3.91 13.52
N THR A 51 -14.61 -2.85 12.81
CA THR A 51 -15.82 -2.78 11.96
C THR A 51 -15.50 -2.67 10.48
N ALA A 52 -14.25 -2.32 10.14
CA ALA A 52 -13.74 -2.16 8.78
C ALA A 52 -12.22 -2.37 8.77
N LEU A 53 -11.69 -2.79 7.63
CA LEU A 53 -10.25 -2.67 7.34
C LEU A 53 -9.90 -1.24 6.94
N ILE A 54 -8.74 -0.76 7.38
CA ILE A 54 -8.17 0.56 7.00
C ILE A 54 -7.04 0.44 5.99
N GLY A 55 -6.48 -0.75 5.80
CA GLY A 55 -5.47 -1.03 4.78
C GLY A 55 -5.08 -2.50 4.75
N ILE A 56 -4.48 -2.94 3.66
CA ILE A 56 -4.03 -4.30 3.40
C ILE A 56 -2.63 -4.30 2.77
N ASP A 57 -1.85 -5.35 3.04
CA ASP A 57 -0.58 -5.56 2.36
C ASP A 57 -0.12 -7.03 2.49
N PHE A 58 0.70 -7.50 1.56
CA PHE A 58 1.38 -8.79 1.66
C PHE A 58 2.61 -8.67 2.53
N ARG A 59 2.77 -9.62 3.46
CA ARG A 59 3.98 -9.70 4.26
C ARG A 59 5.04 -10.56 3.55
N PRO A 60 6.20 -10.00 3.14
CA PRO A 60 7.22 -10.77 2.43
C PRO A 60 7.77 -12.00 3.18
N GLN A 61 7.72 -11.98 4.53
CA GLN A 61 8.27 -13.06 5.35
C GLN A 61 7.45 -14.35 5.32
N ASP A 62 6.15 -14.28 5.00
CA ASP A 62 5.26 -15.45 4.99
C ASP A 62 4.34 -15.52 3.76
N GLY A 63 4.33 -14.49 2.91
CA GLY A 63 3.54 -14.43 1.68
C GLY A 63 2.03 -14.31 1.91
N LEU A 64 1.59 -14.07 3.14
CA LEU A 64 0.17 -13.94 3.46
C LEU A 64 -0.28 -12.49 3.24
N LEU A 65 -1.53 -12.34 2.81
CA LEU A 65 -2.21 -11.04 2.82
C LEU A 65 -2.63 -10.71 4.26
N TYR A 66 -2.27 -9.53 4.72
CA TYR A 66 -2.68 -8.98 6.00
C TYR A 66 -3.62 -7.80 5.80
N GLY A 67 -4.37 -7.49 6.85
CA GLY A 67 -5.12 -6.25 6.95
C GLY A 67 -5.11 -5.69 8.36
N VAL A 68 -5.22 -4.37 8.47
CA VAL A 68 -5.38 -3.65 9.74
C VAL A 68 -6.82 -3.17 9.84
N GLY A 69 -7.45 -3.41 10.99
CA GLY A 69 -8.79 -2.92 11.29
C GLY A 69 -8.79 -1.53 11.93
N ASN A 70 -9.92 -0.84 11.87
CA ASN A 70 -10.09 0.53 12.37
C ASN A 70 -10.01 0.70 13.90
N TYR A 71 -9.95 -0.38 14.67
CA TYR A 71 -9.63 -0.41 16.10
C TYR A 71 -8.27 -1.08 16.38
N GLY A 72 -7.43 -1.19 15.35
CA GLY A 72 -6.05 -1.67 15.42
C GLY A 72 -5.91 -3.19 15.48
N GLY A 73 -6.96 -3.97 15.21
CA GLY A 73 -6.78 -5.41 15.03
C GLY A 73 -5.91 -5.68 13.80
N VAL A 74 -4.96 -6.60 13.92
CA VAL A 74 -4.14 -7.05 12.77
C VAL A 74 -4.55 -8.47 12.41
N TYR A 75 -4.86 -8.67 11.14
CA TYR A 75 -5.50 -9.88 10.64
C TYR A 75 -4.69 -10.47 9.49
N THR A 76 -4.61 -11.81 9.41
CA THR A 76 -4.36 -12.47 8.13
C THR A 76 -5.68 -12.67 7.40
N ILE A 77 -5.64 -12.62 6.07
CA ILE A 77 -6.82 -12.67 5.20
C ILE A 77 -6.72 -13.90 4.31
N SER A 78 -7.70 -14.80 4.41
CA SER A 78 -7.80 -15.95 3.50
C SER A 78 -8.59 -15.59 2.24
N MET A 79 -8.08 -16.00 1.09
CA MET A 79 -8.63 -15.70 -0.24
C MET A 79 -9.03 -17.00 -0.97
N PRO A 80 -10.08 -17.00 -1.81
CA PRO A 80 -10.92 -15.87 -2.21
C PRO A 80 -12.12 -15.62 -1.27
N GLY A 81 -12.05 -16.03 0.01
CA GLY A 81 -13.18 -15.91 0.95
C GLY A 81 -13.29 -14.57 1.69
N ALA A 82 -12.22 -13.77 1.72
CA ALA A 82 -12.09 -12.57 2.55
C ALA A 82 -12.42 -12.84 4.04
N VAL A 83 -11.99 -14.00 4.54
CA VAL A 83 -12.18 -14.40 5.95
C VAL A 83 -10.93 -14.05 6.74
N LEU A 84 -11.10 -13.17 7.73
CA LEU A 84 -10.05 -12.62 8.56
C LEU A 84 -9.82 -13.51 9.78
N LYS A 85 -8.54 -13.67 10.14
CA LYS A 85 -8.12 -14.26 11.40
C LYS A 85 -7.26 -13.26 12.15
N LYS A 86 -7.70 -12.83 13.34
CA LYS A 86 -6.89 -11.91 14.16
C LYS A 86 -5.62 -12.61 14.60
N VAL A 87 -4.48 -11.99 14.36
CA VAL A 87 -3.15 -12.50 14.69
C VAL A 87 -2.37 -11.57 15.61
N SER A 88 -2.72 -10.28 15.64
CA SER A 88 -2.13 -9.32 16.56
C SER A 88 -3.10 -8.16 16.85
N GLN A 89 -2.66 -7.22 17.67
CA GLN A 89 -3.37 -6.00 18.04
C GLN A 89 -2.35 -4.86 18.17
N LEU A 90 -2.63 -3.72 17.54
CA LEU A 90 -1.87 -2.50 17.80
C LEU A 90 -2.03 -2.11 19.27
N SER A 91 -0.91 -1.92 19.97
CA SER A 91 -0.89 -1.49 21.38
C SER A 91 -1.04 0.03 21.54
N VAL A 92 -1.17 0.76 20.43
CA VAL A 92 -1.34 2.21 20.36
C VAL A 92 -2.61 2.49 19.54
N PRO A 93 -3.51 3.39 19.99
CA PRO A 93 -4.69 3.77 19.22
C PRO A 93 -4.34 4.43 17.89
N LEU A 94 -5.21 4.23 16.89
CA LEU A 94 -5.14 4.93 15.61
C LEU A 94 -5.68 6.36 15.76
N HIS A 95 -5.03 7.31 15.11
CA HIS A 95 -5.45 8.70 15.04
C HIS A 95 -5.54 9.14 13.59
N GLY A 96 -6.68 9.70 13.19
CA GLY A 96 -6.95 10.09 11.81
C GLY A 96 -8.13 9.36 11.20
N SER A 97 -8.35 9.61 9.92
CA SER A 97 -9.46 9.05 9.15
C SER A 97 -9.01 8.25 7.93
N MET A 98 -7.80 8.53 7.42
CA MET A 98 -7.19 7.86 6.28
C MET A 98 -5.81 7.35 6.67
N PHE A 99 -5.45 6.16 6.19
CA PHE A 99 -4.28 5.43 6.67
C PHE A 99 -3.55 4.73 5.53
N GLY A 100 -2.21 4.78 5.58
CA GLY A 100 -1.35 3.90 4.79
C GLY A 100 -0.87 2.73 5.63
N VAL A 101 -0.92 1.52 5.10
CA VAL A 101 -0.53 0.27 5.77
C VAL A 101 0.37 -0.53 4.85
N ASP A 102 1.58 -0.85 5.30
CA ASP A 102 2.55 -1.56 4.45
C ASP A 102 3.64 -2.25 5.28
N PHE A 103 4.13 -3.41 4.85
CA PHE A 103 5.22 -4.12 5.48
C PHE A 103 6.56 -3.60 4.98
N ASN A 104 7.48 -3.37 5.90
CA ASN A 104 8.90 -3.24 5.57
C ASN A 104 9.53 -4.65 5.48
N PRO A 105 9.99 -5.10 4.28
CA PRO A 105 10.61 -6.41 4.09
C PRO A 105 11.88 -6.61 4.94
N ALA A 106 12.79 -5.63 4.94
CA ALA A 106 14.07 -5.73 5.65
C ALA A 106 13.92 -5.70 7.18
N ALA A 107 12.97 -4.91 7.69
CA ALA A 107 12.73 -4.76 9.12
C ALA A 107 11.73 -5.78 9.67
N ASN A 108 10.97 -6.46 8.81
CA ASN A 108 9.83 -7.30 9.21
C ASN A 108 8.87 -6.55 10.15
N ARG A 109 8.52 -5.32 9.78
CA ARG A 109 7.63 -4.45 10.57
C ARG A 109 6.50 -3.94 9.72
N LEU A 110 5.30 -3.97 10.27
CA LEU A 110 4.14 -3.31 9.69
C LEU A 110 4.21 -1.81 10.01
N ARG A 111 4.21 -0.97 8.98
CA ARG A 111 4.07 0.49 9.09
C ARG A 111 2.59 0.84 9.01
N VAL A 112 2.17 1.76 9.89
CA VAL A 112 0.85 2.40 9.78
C VAL A 112 1.06 3.90 9.91
N ILE A 113 0.66 4.66 8.89
CA ILE A 113 0.68 6.13 8.91
C ILE A 113 -0.74 6.69 8.77
N SER A 114 -0.95 7.98 9.04
CA SER A 114 -2.28 8.60 8.83
C SER A 114 -2.24 10.04 8.34
N ASP A 115 -3.39 10.49 7.87
CA ASP A 115 -3.72 11.88 7.49
C ASP A 115 -3.45 12.93 8.58
N THR A 116 -3.24 12.52 9.84
CA THR A 116 -2.89 13.40 10.96
C THR A 116 -1.40 13.41 11.30
N GLY A 117 -0.58 12.73 10.49
CA GLY A 117 0.86 12.62 10.68
C GLY A 117 1.26 11.57 11.73
N GLN A 118 0.35 10.65 12.09
CA GLN A 118 0.69 9.51 12.93
C GLN A 118 1.67 8.60 12.18
N ASN A 119 2.64 8.03 12.90
CA ASN A 119 3.68 7.19 12.33
C ASN A 119 3.97 6.03 13.29
N LEU A 120 3.44 4.84 13.00
CA LEU A 120 3.52 3.66 13.85
C LEU A 120 4.33 2.56 13.17
N ARG A 121 5.09 1.80 13.95
CA ARG A 121 5.61 0.49 13.56
C ARG A 121 5.13 -0.57 14.50
N HIS A 122 4.58 -1.65 13.95
CA HIS A 122 4.13 -2.79 14.71
C HIS A 122 4.95 -4.02 14.38
N ASN A 123 5.33 -4.75 15.43
CA ASN A 123 6.00 -6.04 15.31
C ASN A 123 4.97 -7.16 15.44
N ILE A 124 4.79 -7.95 14.39
CA ILE A 124 3.82 -9.06 14.39
C ILE A 124 4.30 -10.19 15.29
N SER A 125 5.53 -10.66 15.11
CA SER A 125 5.90 -11.99 15.58
C SER A 125 7.37 -12.24 15.90
N ASP A 126 8.27 -11.27 15.75
CA ASP A 126 9.70 -11.52 15.94
C ASP A 126 10.29 -10.98 17.24
N GLY A 127 11.30 -11.69 17.77
CA GLY A 127 12.05 -11.28 18.95
C GLY A 127 11.21 -11.10 20.23
N SER A 128 11.79 -10.40 21.20
CA SER A 128 11.17 -10.14 22.51
C SER A 128 10.09 -9.06 22.49
N THR A 129 9.93 -8.36 21.36
CA THR A 129 8.96 -7.26 21.20
C THR A 129 7.78 -7.63 20.29
N ALA A 130 7.59 -8.91 20.01
CA ALA A 130 6.43 -9.40 19.26
C ALA A 130 5.11 -8.90 19.89
N GLY A 131 4.19 -8.45 19.05
CA GLY A 131 2.89 -7.89 19.46
C GLY A 131 2.93 -6.46 19.98
N THR A 132 4.07 -5.75 19.90
CA THR A 132 4.17 -4.35 20.37
C THR A 132 4.15 -3.35 19.21
N THR A 133 3.55 -2.18 19.47
CA THR A 133 3.57 -1.02 18.56
C THR A 133 4.45 0.08 19.12
N VAL A 134 5.38 0.56 18.31
CA VAL A 134 6.22 1.73 18.58
C VAL A 134 5.60 2.95 17.89
N VAL A 135 5.53 4.06 18.62
CA VAL A 135 5.20 5.38 18.06
C VAL A 135 6.51 6.03 17.64
N ASP A 136 6.71 6.19 16.34
CA ASP A 136 7.83 6.93 15.77
C ASP A 136 7.55 8.44 15.80
N LYS A 137 8.52 9.27 15.40
CA LYS A 137 8.28 10.71 15.28
C LYS A 137 7.17 10.97 14.25
N SER A 138 6.30 11.94 14.56
CA SER A 138 5.24 12.38 13.65
C SER A 138 5.79 12.74 12.29
N LEU A 139 4.99 12.49 11.25
CA LEU A 139 5.33 12.89 9.90
C LEU A 139 5.47 14.41 9.83
N THR A 140 6.53 14.91 9.20
CA THR A 140 6.80 16.35 9.04
C THR A 140 7.44 16.59 7.67
N THR A 141 7.16 17.74 7.07
CA THR A 141 7.83 18.18 5.83
C THR A 141 8.78 19.33 6.17
N PRO A 142 10.08 19.07 6.33
CA PRO A 142 11.06 20.12 6.61
C PRO A 142 10.99 21.27 5.59
N PRO A 143 11.26 22.51 6.02
CA PRO A 143 11.75 22.91 7.34
C PRO A 143 10.66 23.01 8.42
N SER A 144 9.40 22.72 8.10
CA SER A 144 8.32 22.71 9.09
C SER A 144 8.53 21.62 10.13
N THR A 145 8.22 21.94 11.39
CA THR A 145 8.16 20.98 12.51
C THR A 145 6.73 20.60 12.88
N ALA A 146 5.73 21.22 12.23
CA ALA A 146 4.34 20.84 12.40
C ALA A 146 4.08 19.48 11.75
N ALA A 147 3.18 18.70 12.34
CA ALA A 147 2.76 17.43 11.77
C ALA A 147 2.22 17.65 10.35
N ALA A 148 2.74 16.88 9.40
CA ALA A 148 2.21 16.83 8.05
C ALA A 148 0.78 16.29 8.09
N THR A 149 -0.08 16.86 7.25
CA THR A 149 -1.46 16.38 7.07
C THR A 149 -1.62 15.80 5.68
N GLY A 150 -2.58 14.90 5.52
CA GLY A 150 -2.92 14.32 4.22
C GLY A 150 -1.94 13.29 3.69
N VAL A 151 -1.08 12.69 4.53
CA VAL A 151 -0.26 11.55 4.09
C VAL A 151 -1.04 10.26 4.34
N THR A 152 -1.65 9.71 3.29
CA THR A 152 -2.74 8.73 3.45
C THR A 152 -2.48 7.37 2.84
N ALA A 153 -1.36 7.19 2.13
CA ALA A 153 -0.94 5.89 1.61
C ALA A 153 0.59 5.75 1.72
N ALA A 154 1.10 4.53 1.86
CA ALA A 154 2.52 4.26 2.04
C ALA A 154 2.89 2.92 1.41
N ALA A 155 4.11 2.82 0.87
CA ALA A 155 4.64 1.59 0.29
C ALA A 155 6.17 1.53 0.42
N TYR A 156 6.70 0.37 0.80
CA TYR A 156 8.13 0.09 0.83
C TYR A 156 8.60 -0.52 -0.49
N THR A 157 9.79 -0.11 -0.90
CA THR A 157 10.51 -0.76 -2.01
C THR A 157 11.13 -2.09 -1.59
N ASN A 158 11.48 -2.93 -2.57
CA ASN A 158 12.25 -4.16 -2.44
C ASN A 158 11.54 -5.23 -1.60
N ASN A 159 10.38 -5.66 -2.07
CA ASN A 159 9.56 -6.74 -1.49
C ASN A 159 10.24 -8.13 -1.66
N ASP A 160 11.44 -8.26 -1.10
CA ASP A 160 12.26 -9.46 -1.05
C ASP A 160 12.87 -9.67 0.35
N LEU A 161 13.55 -10.81 0.54
CA LEU A 161 14.23 -11.15 1.80
C LEU A 161 15.76 -11.21 1.63
N ASN A 162 16.29 -10.57 0.58
CA ASN A 162 17.72 -10.57 0.32
C ASN A 162 18.44 -9.65 1.32
N SER A 163 19.55 -10.08 1.91
CA SER A 163 20.29 -9.25 2.88
C SER A 163 21.03 -8.07 2.24
N ASP A 164 21.21 -8.08 0.91
CA ASP A 164 21.92 -7.04 0.18
C ASP A 164 20.99 -5.92 -0.32
N THR A 165 19.69 -6.03 -0.07
CA THR A 165 18.67 -5.03 -0.43
C THR A 165 18.18 -4.31 0.82
N ALA A 166 18.10 -2.98 0.73
CA ALA A 166 17.51 -2.13 1.76
C ALA A 166 16.19 -1.56 1.25
N THR A 167 15.32 -1.13 2.15
CA THR A 167 13.99 -0.62 1.79
C THR A 167 13.97 0.91 1.89
N THR A 168 13.31 1.57 0.94
CA THR A 168 12.93 2.98 1.01
C THR A 168 11.42 3.06 1.20
N LEU A 169 10.96 3.93 2.11
CA LEU A 169 9.53 4.20 2.28
C LEU A 169 9.12 5.35 1.37
N PHE A 170 8.12 5.11 0.53
CA PHE A 170 7.41 6.15 -0.19
C PHE A 170 6.00 6.28 0.37
N ALA A 171 5.42 7.46 0.23
CA ALA A 171 4.05 7.74 0.64
C ALA A 171 3.38 8.72 -0.32
N LEU A 172 2.06 8.77 -0.27
CA LEU A 172 1.26 9.73 -1.00
C LEU A 172 0.76 10.80 -0.02
N ASN A 173 1.12 12.06 -0.29
CA ASN A 173 0.48 13.20 0.32
C ASN A 173 -0.65 13.68 -0.59
N THR A 174 -1.89 13.34 -0.27
CA THR A 174 -3.08 13.66 -1.07
C THR A 174 -3.49 15.12 -0.97
N VAL A 175 -3.22 15.80 0.15
CA VAL A 175 -3.47 17.25 0.26
C VAL A 175 -2.50 18.05 -0.61
N ALA A 176 -1.28 17.55 -0.77
CA ALA A 176 -0.24 18.17 -1.58
C ALA A 176 -0.08 17.53 -2.96
N ASP A 177 -0.95 16.61 -3.39
CA ASP A 177 -0.84 15.80 -4.61
C ASP A 177 0.59 15.36 -4.94
N GLN A 178 1.28 14.76 -3.98
CA GLN A 178 2.71 14.45 -4.11
C GLN A 178 3.03 13.02 -3.70
N VAL A 179 3.98 12.44 -4.42
CA VAL A 179 4.78 11.35 -3.88
C VAL A 179 5.86 11.96 -2.99
N VAL A 180 6.05 11.37 -1.81
CA VAL A 180 7.08 11.77 -0.85
C VAL A 180 7.88 10.55 -0.44
N VAL A 181 9.19 10.72 -0.27
CA VAL A 181 10.07 9.76 0.40
C VAL A 181 10.06 10.06 1.89
N GLN A 182 9.93 9.02 2.73
CA GLN A 182 10.07 9.15 4.17
C GLN A 182 11.44 8.64 4.62
N SER A 183 12.39 9.54 4.85
CA SER A 183 13.78 9.17 5.14
C SER A 183 14.46 10.14 6.13
N PRO A 184 14.89 9.67 7.33
CA PRO A 184 14.68 8.33 7.88
C PRO A 184 13.21 8.06 8.22
N ALA A 185 12.71 6.84 7.95
CA ALA A 185 11.31 6.48 8.20
C ALA A 185 10.89 6.71 9.67
N ASN A 186 11.73 6.33 10.62
CA ASN A 186 11.40 6.46 12.06
C ASN A 186 11.50 7.91 12.57
N ASP A 187 12.16 8.79 11.82
CA ASP A 187 12.21 10.22 12.13
C ASP A 187 11.03 10.99 11.53
N GLY A 188 10.19 10.35 10.70
CA GLY A 188 9.00 10.96 10.11
C GLY A 188 9.29 12.08 9.10
N LEU A 189 10.52 12.18 8.59
CA LEU A 189 10.90 13.26 7.68
C LEU A 189 10.44 12.94 6.25
N LEU A 190 9.64 13.83 5.67
CA LEU A 190 9.13 13.72 4.31
C LEU A 190 9.91 14.60 3.34
N ALA A 191 10.32 14.03 2.22
CA ALA A 191 10.97 14.71 1.12
C ALA A 191 10.15 14.48 -0.17
N PRO A 192 9.49 15.51 -0.73
CA PRO A 192 8.73 15.36 -1.98
C PRO A 192 9.62 14.94 -3.14
N THR A 193 9.14 13.98 -3.95
CA THR A 193 9.80 13.57 -5.20
C THR A 193 9.16 14.24 -6.41
N GLY A 194 7.84 14.40 -6.40
CA GLY A 194 7.14 15.25 -7.35
C GLY A 194 5.63 15.09 -7.28
N ARG A 195 4.94 15.74 -8.23
CA ARG A 195 3.47 15.85 -8.24
C ARG A 195 2.84 14.62 -8.89
N LEU A 196 1.72 14.16 -8.34
CA LEU A 196 0.89 13.09 -8.89
C LEU A 196 0.42 13.42 -10.31
N GLY A 197 -0.07 14.65 -10.50
CA GLY A 197 -0.76 15.04 -11.74
C GLY A 197 -2.27 15.24 -11.51
N PRO A 198 -3.05 14.18 -11.18
CA PRO A 198 -4.43 14.34 -10.76
C PRO A 198 -4.53 14.98 -9.36
N ASP A 199 -5.67 15.60 -9.11
CA ASP A 199 -6.08 16.11 -7.79
C ASP A 199 -6.66 14.96 -6.98
N ALA A 200 -5.88 14.46 -6.00
CA ALA A 200 -6.27 13.32 -5.20
C ALA A 200 -7.32 13.74 -4.15
N GLY A 201 -8.39 12.96 -4.01
CA GLY A 201 -9.22 13.06 -2.83
C GLY A 201 -8.49 12.52 -1.59
N PRO A 202 -9.12 12.61 -0.40
CA PRO A 202 -8.44 12.31 0.85
C PRO A 202 -8.04 10.83 1.00
N ASN A 203 -8.72 9.90 0.32
CA ASN A 203 -8.43 8.47 0.42
C ASN A 203 -7.56 7.99 -0.75
N ALA A 204 -6.51 7.24 -0.45
CA ALA A 204 -5.65 6.65 -1.46
C ALA A 204 -5.05 5.33 -0.95
N GLY A 205 -4.73 4.43 -1.88
CA GLY A 205 -3.94 3.23 -1.66
C GLY A 205 -2.63 3.31 -2.42
N PHE A 206 -1.58 2.66 -1.93
CA PHE A 206 -0.29 2.66 -2.59
C PHE A 206 0.47 1.38 -2.27
N ASP A 207 1.03 0.75 -3.30
CA ASP A 207 1.89 -0.42 -3.16
C ASP A 207 2.99 -0.38 -4.22
N ILE A 208 4.14 -0.99 -3.92
CA ILE A 208 5.29 -1.09 -4.82
C ILE A 208 5.58 -2.57 -5.07
N TYR A 209 5.24 -3.01 -6.28
CA TYR A 209 5.61 -4.34 -6.75
C TYR A 209 7.11 -4.41 -7.04
N SER A 210 7.75 -5.52 -6.70
CA SER A 210 9.17 -5.78 -6.95
C SER A 210 9.31 -7.04 -7.83
N ASP A 211 9.89 -6.88 -9.02
CA ASP A 211 10.29 -8.03 -9.85
C ASP A 211 11.57 -8.63 -9.26
N LEU A 212 11.58 -9.96 -9.09
CA LEU A 212 12.70 -10.67 -8.51
C LEU A 212 13.48 -11.46 -9.56
N ALA A 213 14.79 -11.57 -9.35
CA ALA A 213 15.63 -12.56 -10.01
C ALA A 213 16.53 -13.22 -8.97
N ASN A 214 16.36 -14.53 -8.79
CA ASN A 214 17.06 -15.30 -7.74
C ASN A 214 16.81 -14.73 -6.32
N GLY A 215 15.55 -14.38 -6.03
CA GLY A 215 15.14 -13.85 -4.72
C GLY A 215 15.68 -12.45 -4.39
N LYS A 216 16.12 -11.68 -5.38
CA LYS A 216 16.58 -10.29 -5.23
C LYS A 216 15.84 -9.38 -6.20
N THR A 217 15.38 -8.23 -5.71
CA THR A 217 14.71 -7.22 -6.54
C THR A 217 15.62 -6.72 -7.66
N VAL A 218 15.11 -6.70 -8.88
CA VAL A 218 15.79 -6.20 -10.09
C VAL A 218 15.07 -5.01 -10.74
N SER A 219 13.76 -4.90 -10.56
CA SER A 219 12.96 -3.75 -10.96
C SER A 219 11.76 -3.58 -10.04
N GLN A 220 11.14 -2.40 -10.08
CA GLN A 220 9.98 -2.08 -9.26
C GLN A 220 8.98 -1.24 -10.03
N THR A 221 7.70 -1.40 -9.70
CA THR A 221 6.60 -0.61 -10.25
C THR A 221 5.71 -0.13 -9.11
N GLY A 222 5.53 1.19 -9.00
CA GLY A 222 4.57 1.78 -8.07
C GLY A 222 3.15 1.70 -8.64
N TYR A 223 2.19 1.33 -7.80
CA TYR A 223 0.77 1.27 -8.12
C TYR A 223 -0.02 2.03 -7.06
N ALA A 224 -0.97 2.85 -7.48
CA ALA A 224 -1.83 3.59 -6.57
C ALA A 224 -3.31 3.43 -6.93
N VAL A 225 -4.14 3.55 -5.91
CA VAL A 225 -5.57 3.86 -6.07
C VAL A 225 -5.78 5.26 -5.56
N LEU A 226 -6.34 6.14 -6.39
CA LEU A 226 -6.71 7.50 -6.01
C LEU A 226 -8.23 7.60 -6.02
N MET A 227 -8.83 7.79 -4.84
CA MET A 227 -10.23 8.22 -4.76
C MET A 227 -10.26 9.71 -5.06
N LEU A 228 -10.83 10.09 -6.20
CA LEU A 228 -10.96 11.48 -6.60
C LEU A 228 -12.10 12.17 -5.83
N THR A 229 -12.16 13.49 -5.89
CA THR A 229 -13.14 14.31 -5.16
C THR A 229 -14.59 14.11 -5.64
N ASP A 230 -14.79 13.59 -6.85
CA ASP A 230 -16.09 13.19 -7.41
C ASP A 230 -16.54 11.79 -6.94
N GLY A 231 -15.69 11.06 -6.21
CA GLY A 231 -15.96 9.73 -5.68
C GLY A 231 -15.50 8.59 -6.59
N SER A 232 -14.92 8.87 -7.76
CA SER A 232 -14.34 7.86 -8.65
C SER A 232 -13.05 7.29 -8.09
N ALA A 233 -12.85 5.97 -8.22
CA ALA A 233 -11.64 5.27 -7.80
C ALA A 233 -10.77 4.96 -9.01
N THR A 234 -9.65 5.66 -9.17
CA THR A 234 -8.75 5.49 -10.31
C THR A 234 -7.53 4.66 -9.92
N PHE A 235 -7.25 3.60 -10.68
CA PHE A 235 -6.00 2.85 -10.58
C PHE A 235 -4.94 3.45 -11.51
N CYS A 236 -3.73 3.64 -11.01
CA CYS A 236 -2.62 4.21 -11.76
C CYS A 236 -1.30 3.52 -11.46
N THR A 237 -0.38 3.56 -12.41
CA THR A 237 1.05 3.39 -12.14
C THR A 237 1.63 4.71 -11.65
N VAL A 238 2.67 4.65 -10.83
CA VAL A 238 3.32 5.82 -10.23
C VAL A 238 4.83 5.73 -10.42
N ASP A 239 5.39 6.76 -11.03
CA ASP A 239 6.84 6.95 -11.04
C ASP A 239 7.30 7.50 -9.68
N LEU A 240 8.09 6.72 -8.95
CA LEU A 240 8.46 7.03 -7.56
C LEU A 240 9.30 8.31 -7.41
N LEU A 241 10.10 8.66 -8.42
CA LEU A 241 11.09 9.74 -8.34
C LEU A 241 10.61 11.05 -8.95
N THR A 242 9.67 11.01 -9.86
CA THR A 242 9.02 12.20 -10.45
C THR A 242 7.63 12.45 -9.86
N GLY A 243 7.07 11.46 -9.17
CA GLY A 243 5.73 11.46 -8.62
C GLY A 243 4.62 11.26 -9.65
N ALA A 244 4.92 11.20 -10.95
CA ALA A 244 3.91 11.19 -12.00
C ALA A 244 3.05 9.93 -11.95
N ALA A 245 1.74 10.11 -11.80
CA ALA A 245 0.75 9.05 -11.87
C ALA A 245 0.19 8.92 -13.30
N THR A 246 0.19 7.70 -13.85
CA THR A 246 -0.40 7.39 -15.15
C THR A 246 -1.60 6.50 -14.96
N VAL A 247 -2.78 6.97 -15.41
CA VAL A 247 -4.04 6.24 -15.27
C VAL A 247 -4.00 4.94 -16.09
N VAL A 248 -4.33 3.83 -15.41
CA VAL A 248 -4.58 2.53 -16.05
C VAL A 248 -6.07 2.36 -16.32
N GLY A 249 -6.91 2.66 -15.34
CA GLY A 249 -8.36 2.59 -15.48
C GLY A 249 -9.11 2.96 -14.21
N GLU A 250 -10.44 3.06 -14.31
CA GLU A 250 -11.32 3.37 -13.18
C GLU A 250 -12.02 2.08 -12.69
N PHE A 251 -12.05 1.87 -11.38
CA PHE A 251 -12.76 0.72 -10.81
C PHE A 251 -14.28 0.90 -10.90
N PRO A 252 -15.05 -0.19 -11.04
CA PRO A 252 -16.52 -0.15 -10.96
C PRO A 252 -17.03 0.00 -9.50
N LEU A 253 -16.11 0.11 -8.52
CA LEU A 253 -16.37 0.20 -7.09
C LEU A 253 -15.48 1.30 -6.49
N PRO A 254 -15.87 1.91 -5.36
CA PRO A 254 -15.03 2.90 -4.67
C PRO A 254 -13.89 2.18 -3.93
N VAL A 255 -12.86 1.74 -4.64
CA VAL A 255 -11.66 1.10 -4.06
C VAL A 255 -10.82 2.16 -3.37
N GLY A 256 -10.45 1.90 -2.11
CA GLY A 256 -9.72 2.87 -1.27
C GLY A 256 -8.27 2.48 -1.01
N ASP A 257 -7.93 1.19 -1.15
CA ASP A 257 -6.58 0.70 -0.90
C ASP A 257 -6.25 -0.51 -1.81
N VAL A 258 -4.95 -0.79 -2.02
CA VAL A 258 -4.45 -1.83 -2.94
C VAL A 258 -3.25 -2.57 -2.37
N ALA A 259 -3.18 -3.88 -2.64
CA ALA A 259 -2.00 -4.72 -2.46
C ALA A 259 -1.80 -5.62 -3.68
N VAL A 260 -0.65 -5.55 -4.32
CA VAL A 260 -0.22 -6.37 -5.44
C VAL A 260 0.40 -7.65 -4.89
N ALA A 261 0.05 -8.80 -5.48
CA ALA A 261 0.63 -10.07 -5.07
C ALA A 261 2.15 -10.04 -5.24
N LEU A 262 2.88 -10.61 -4.27
CA LEU A 262 4.34 -10.72 -4.34
C LEU A 262 4.78 -11.54 -5.57
N ASP A 263 5.95 -11.20 -6.11
CA ASP A 263 6.63 -12.06 -7.06
C ASP A 263 7.11 -13.34 -6.35
N MET A 264 6.87 -14.48 -6.98
CA MET A 264 7.18 -15.81 -6.43
C MET A 264 8.30 -16.51 -7.23
N SER A 265 9.00 -15.78 -8.11
CA SER A 265 10.05 -16.30 -9.00
C SER A 265 11.45 -16.43 -8.39
#